data_AF-R6W0X0-F1
#
_entry.id   AF-R6W0X0-F1
#
_cell.length_a   1.000
_cell.length_b   1.000
_cell.length_c   1.000
_cell.angle_alpha   90.00
_cell.angle_beta   90.00
_cell.angle_gamma   90.00
#
_symmetry.space_group_name_H-M   'P 1'
#
loop_
_entity.id
_entity.type
_entity.pdbx_description
1 polymer ?
#
loop_
_entity_poly.entity_id
_entity_poly.type
_entity_poly.pdbx_seq_one_letter_code
_entity_poly.pdbx_strand_id
1 'polypeptide(L)'
;MTDENAERLYAEIDALDEKLTAVLERNAALWERVNDEYDEKIAANEPDMTLELNEADFDGVCPAEASYKEFIKGMSSLTEKEKETLLADLSEIESLEAQIDELYYRMTDEIADRLYGEIDALYEKLDSVLDRNAELWDRVDAEYDEKIAANEPDMPLELEEDDLAICEKSR
;
A
#
# COMPACT_ATOMS: atom_id res chain seq x y z
N MET A 1 -5.85 14.02 18.51
CA MET A 1 -4.59 14.78 18.38
C MET A 1 -4.80 15.85 17.32
N THR A 2 -4.27 17.06 17.53
CA THR A 2 -4.43 18.25 16.66
C THR A 2 -3.61 18.12 15.37
N ASP A 3 -3.92 18.93 14.34
CA ASP A 3 -3.09 19.09 13.11
C ASP A 3 -1.60 19.26 13.43
N GLU A 4 -1.30 19.86 14.59
CA GLU A 4 0.03 20.03 15.17
C GLU A 4 0.86 18.74 15.27
N ASN A 5 0.22 17.56 15.45
CA ASN A 5 0.95 16.29 15.49
C ASN A 5 1.35 15.80 14.09
N ALA A 6 0.49 16.01 13.08
CA ALA A 6 0.80 15.68 11.70
C ALA A 6 1.88 16.63 11.15
N GLU A 7 1.76 17.94 11.41
CA GLU A 7 2.78 18.94 11.06
C GLU A 7 4.14 18.61 11.70
N ARG A 8 4.15 18.12 12.94
CA ARG A 8 5.38 17.68 13.61
C ARG A 8 6.00 16.45 12.95
N LEU A 9 5.19 15.47 12.54
CA LEU A 9 5.68 14.27 11.84
C LEU A 9 6.28 14.64 10.48
N TYR A 10 5.65 15.53 9.73
CA TYR A 10 6.21 16.02 8.46
C TYR A 10 7.55 16.74 8.66
N ALA A 11 7.64 17.63 9.66
CA ALA A 11 8.90 18.30 9.98
C ALA A 11 10.02 17.33 10.42
N GLU A 12 9.67 16.21 11.06
CA GLU A 12 10.63 15.18 11.45
C GLU A 12 11.12 14.37 10.25
N ILE A 13 10.23 14.03 9.31
CA ILE A 13 10.59 13.38 8.04
C ILE A 13 11.50 14.30 7.22
N ASP A 14 11.14 15.56 7.03
CA ASP A 14 11.95 16.53 6.29
C ASP A 14 13.37 16.66 6.88
N ALA A 15 13.47 16.70 8.21
CA ALA A 15 14.75 16.76 8.90
C ALA A 15 15.58 15.47 8.78
N LEU A 16 14.95 14.31 8.63
CA LEU A 16 15.65 13.04 8.38
C LEU A 16 16.11 12.96 6.92
N ASP A 17 15.30 13.42 5.97
CA ASP A 17 15.64 13.49 4.55
C ASP A 17 16.82 14.44 4.31
N GLU A 18 16.85 15.60 4.98
CA GLU A 18 18.00 16.52 4.95
C GLU A 18 19.28 15.85 5.48
N LYS A 19 19.19 15.04 6.55
CA LYS A 19 20.34 14.30 7.09
C LYS A 19 20.79 13.20 6.13
N LEU A 20 19.86 12.45 5.55
CA LEU A 20 20.16 11.43 4.55
C LEU A 20 20.88 12.04 3.35
N THR A 21 20.37 13.17 2.86
CA THR A 21 21.02 13.95 1.79
C THR A 21 22.43 14.36 2.18
N ALA A 22 22.62 14.89 3.40
CA ALA A 22 23.95 15.28 3.87
C ALA A 22 24.93 14.11 4.00
N VAL A 23 24.47 12.91 4.38
CA VAL A 23 25.30 11.69 4.42
C VAL A 23 25.73 11.28 3.01
N LEU A 24 24.82 11.29 2.05
CA LEU A 24 25.12 10.99 0.65
C LEU A 24 26.10 12.02 0.05
N GLU A 25 25.93 13.30 0.37
CA GLU A 25 26.80 14.37 -0.14
C GLU A 25 28.20 14.36 0.49
N ARG A 26 28.34 13.94 1.76
CA ARG A 26 29.61 13.94 2.50
C ARG A 26 30.74 13.22 1.76
N ASN A 27 30.40 12.12 1.09
CA ASN A 27 31.34 11.26 0.36
C ASN A 27 30.91 11.03 -1.09
N ALA A 28 30.21 12.00 -1.72
CA ALA A 28 29.65 11.87 -3.06
C ALA A 28 30.66 11.38 -4.13
N ALA A 29 31.89 11.89 -4.12
CA ALA A 29 32.92 11.45 -5.07
C ALA A 29 33.41 10.00 -4.84
N LEU A 30 33.30 9.49 -3.61
CA LEU A 30 33.58 8.09 -3.32
C LEU A 30 32.38 7.23 -3.75
N TRP A 31 31.15 7.68 -3.48
CA TRP A 31 29.95 7.00 -3.95
C TRP A 31 29.89 6.86 -5.46
N GLU A 32 30.23 7.93 -6.20
CA GLU A 32 30.31 7.92 -7.66
C GLU A 32 31.30 6.86 -8.15
N ARG A 33 32.51 6.79 -7.56
CA ARG A 33 33.51 5.77 -7.92
C ARG A 33 33.07 4.34 -7.60
N VAL A 34 32.38 4.14 -6.47
CA VAL A 34 31.80 2.82 -6.15
C VAL A 34 30.74 2.46 -7.17
N ASN A 35 29.87 3.40 -7.53
CA ASN A 35 28.80 3.16 -8.46
C ASN A 35 29.33 2.86 -9.87
N ASP A 36 30.32 3.61 -10.37
CA ASP A 36 30.95 3.37 -11.66
C ASP A 36 31.57 1.96 -11.74
N GLU A 37 32.34 1.54 -10.72
CA GLU A 37 32.97 0.21 -10.69
C GLU A 37 31.93 -0.91 -10.51
N TYR A 38 30.82 -0.63 -9.80
CA TYR A 38 29.71 -1.58 -9.64
C TYR A 38 28.97 -1.77 -10.97
N ASP A 39 28.62 -0.68 -11.65
CA ASP A 39 27.93 -0.68 -12.94
C ASP A 39 28.79 -1.36 -14.02
N GLU A 40 30.11 -1.10 -14.06
CA GLU A 40 31.04 -1.81 -14.94
C GLU A 40 31.07 -3.33 -14.68
N LYS A 41 31.00 -3.75 -13.41
CA LYS A 41 30.96 -5.16 -13.04
C LYS A 41 29.64 -5.83 -13.42
N ILE A 42 28.51 -5.13 -13.28
CA ILE A 42 27.20 -5.60 -13.73
C ILE A 42 27.21 -5.72 -15.26
N ALA A 43 27.60 -4.67 -15.99
CA ALA A 43 27.69 -4.65 -17.44
C ALA A 43 28.64 -5.73 -18.01
N ALA A 44 29.74 -6.05 -17.30
CA ALA A 44 30.64 -7.14 -17.69
C ALA A 44 30.04 -8.54 -17.54
N ASN A 45 29.02 -8.69 -16.68
CA ASN A 45 28.28 -9.94 -16.45
C ASN A 45 26.93 -9.98 -17.18
N GLU A 46 26.54 -8.89 -17.87
CA GLU A 46 25.34 -8.89 -18.70
C GLU A 46 25.55 -9.84 -19.90
N PRO A 47 24.62 -10.77 -20.14
CA PRO A 47 24.67 -11.61 -21.33
C PRO A 47 24.56 -10.73 -22.59
N ASP A 48 25.26 -11.13 -23.65
CA ASP A 48 25.17 -10.47 -24.96
C ASP A 48 23.70 -10.42 -25.40
N MET A 49 23.11 -9.21 -25.39
CA MET A 49 21.72 -8.93 -25.78
C MET A 49 21.39 -9.30 -27.23
N THR A 50 22.37 -9.78 -28.01
CA THR A 50 22.13 -10.40 -29.33
C THR A 50 21.75 -11.89 -29.27
N LEU A 51 21.78 -12.51 -28.08
CA LEU A 51 21.19 -13.83 -27.83
C LEU A 51 19.68 -13.71 -27.56
N GLU A 52 18.91 -14.66 -28.10
CA GLU A 52 17.46 -14.76 -27.88
C GLU A 52 17.16 -14.84 -26.38
N LEU A 53 16.62 -13.76 -25.82
CA LEU A 53 16.15 -13.68 -24.44
C LEU A 53 15.14 -14.79 -24.17
N ASN A 54 15.39 -15.62 -23.17
CA ASN A 54 14.47 -16.67 -22.73
C ASN A 54 13.77 -16.26 -21.42
N GLU A 55 12.67 -16.92 -21.05
CA GLU A 55 11.89 -16.58 -19.84
C GLU A 55 12.69 -16.67 -18.52
N ALA A 56 13.80 -17.43 -18.47
CA ALA A 56 14.67 -17.48 -17.30
C ALA A 56 15.58 -16.24 -17.17
N ASP A 57 15.83 -15.51 -18.27
CA ASP A 57 16.56 -14.23 -18.22
C ASP A 57 15.70 -13.10 -17.59
N PHE A 58 14.37 -13.33 -17.48
CA PHE A 58 13.41 -12.49 -16.76
C PHE A 58 13.05 -13.04 -15.37
N ASP A 59 13.58 -14.21 -15.00
CA ASP A 59 13.55 -14.59 -13.60
C ASP A 59 14.43 -13.57 -12.88
N GLY A 60 13.82 -12.76 -12.01
CA GLY A 60 14.41 -11.53 -11.47
C GLY A 60 15.62 -11.75 -10.54
N VAL A 61 16.36 -12.84 -10.70
CA VAL A 61 17.61 -13.10 -10.01
C VAL A 61 18.72 -12.41 -10.80
N CYS A 62 18.90 -11.11 -10.53
CA CYS A 62 20.19 -10.47 -10.73
C CYS A 62 21.26 -11.42 -10.14
N PRO A 63 22.28 -11.83 -10.91
CA PRO A 63 23.22 -12.86 -10.51
C PRO A 63 23.89 -12.46 -9.21
N ALA A 64 23.41 -13.04 -8.10
CA ALA A 64 23.79 -12.79 -6.72
C ALA A 64 24.36 -11.38 -6.52
N GLU A 65 23.49 -10.37 -6.34
CA GLU A 65 23.90 -9.05 -5.84
C GLU A 65 24.79 -9.26 -4.62
N ALA A 66 26.10 -9.20 -4.82
CA ALA A 66 27.03 -9.14 -3.72
C ALA A 66 26.64 -7.88 -2.97
N SER A 67 26.22 -8.02 -1.71
CA SER A 67 25.77 -6.87 -0.92
C SER A 67 26.76 -5.71 -1.11
N TYR A 68 26.26 -4.49 -1.30
CA TYR A 68 27.09 -3.31 -1.60
C TYR A 68 28.27 -3.16 -0.60
N LYS A 69 28.08 -3.62 0.64
CA LYS A 69 29.13 -3.76 1.68
C LYS A 69 30.26 -4.72 1.30
N GLU A 70 29.94 -5.92 0.81
CA GLU A 70 30.94 -6.90 0.33
C GLU A 70 31.67 -6.38 -0.92
N PHE A 71 30.96 -5.66 -1.79
CA PHE A 71 31.55 -5.01 -2.95
C PHE A 71 32.60 -3.96 -2.53
N ILE A 72 32.25 -3.02 -1.65
CA ILE A 72 33.16 -1.98 -1.13
C ILE A 72 34.41 -2.59 -0.46
N LYS A 73 34.24 -3.66 0.33
CA LYS A 73 35.38 -4.37 0.95
C LYS A 73 36.35 -4.92 -0.10
N GLY A 74 35.82 -5.44 -1.20
CA GLY A 74 36.57 -6.04 -2.31
C GLY A 74 37.24 -5.05 -3.26
N MET A 75 36.87 -3.76 -3.23
CA MET A 75 37.42 -2.75 -4.14
C MET A 75 38.91 -2.53 -3.89
N SER A 76 39.71 -2.64 -4.94
CA SER A 76 41.16 -2.37 -4.89
C SER A 76 41.50 -0.90 -5.13
N SER A 77 40.55 -0.15 -5.72
CA SER A 77 40.66 1.27 -6.03
C SER A 77 40.51 2.17 -4.79
N LEU A 78 39.92 1.65 -3.71
CA LEU A 78 39.73 2.35 -2.43
C LEU A 78 40.82 1.98 -1.42
N THR A 79 41.26 2.98 -0.64
CA THR A 79 42.05 2.76 0.56
C THR A 79 41.19 2.17 1.67
N GLU A 80 41.81 1.46 2.63
CA GLU A 80 41.09 0.88 3.77
C GLU A 80 40.31 1.93 4.58
N LYS A 81 40.85 3.16 4.70
CA LYS A 81 40.15 4.26 5.37
C LYS A 81 38.91 4.74 4.61
N GLU A 82 38.98 4.80 3.28
CA GLU A 82 37.83 5.15 2.43
C GLU A 82 36.75 4.06 2.52
N LYS A 83 37.15 2.78 2.53
CA LYS A 83 36.22 1.66 2.74
C LYS A 83 35.53 1.74 4.09
N GLU A 84 36.28 1.95 5.17
CA GLU A 84 35.71 2.12 6.52
C GLU A 84 34.71 3.29 6.56
N THR A 85 35.03 4.39 5.88
CA THR A 85 34.16 5.57 5.80
C THR A 85 32.85 5.23 5.08
N LEU A 86 32.91 4.61 3.90
CA LEU A 86 31.71 4.24 3.14
C LEU A 86 30.86 3.18 3.84
N LEU A 87 31.48 2.24 4.55
CA LEU A 87 30.75 1.24 5.34
C LEU A 87 30.04 1.87 6.54
N ALA A 88 30.63 2.89 7.15
CA ALA A 88 29.98 3.67 8.21
C ALA A 88 28.80 4.47 7.65
N ASP A 89 28.97 5.15 6.52
CA ASP A 89 27.89 5.86 5.84
C ASP A 89 26.74 4.91 5.46
N LEU A 90 27.02 3.73 4.92
CA LEU A 90 26.01 2.70 4.63
C LEU A 90 25.20 2.30 5.86
N SER A 91 25.87 2.12 7.00
CA SER A 91 25.17 1.80 8.25
C SER A 91 24.32 2.97 8.76
N GLU A 92 24.75 4.20 8.52
CA GLU A 92 24.01 5.41 8.85
C GLU A 92 22.77 5.57 7.94
N ILE A 93 22.91 5.31 6.64
CA ILE A 93 21.83 5.30 5.64
C ILE A 93 20.78 4.26 6.01
N GLU A 94 21.17 2.99 6.23
CA GLU A 94 20.24 1.91 6.61
C GLU A 94 19.44 2.27 7.88
N SER A 95 20.09 2.95 8.84
CA SER A 95 19.42 3.39 10.06
C SER A 95 18.47 4.57 9.84
N LEU A 96 18.78 5.49 8.92
CA LEU A 96 17.91 6.61 8.57
C LEU A 96 16.69 6.13 7.79
N GLU A 97 16.88 5.25 6.81
CA GLU A 97 15.81 4.63 6.02
C GLU A 97 14.81 3.89 6.93
N ALA A 98 15.30 3.09 7.88
CA ALA A 98 14.42 2.39 8.83
C ALA A 98 13.57 3.34 9.70
N GLN A 99 14.13 4.48 10.11
CA GLN A 99 13.40 5.50 10.87
C GLN A 99 12.36 6.21 9.99
N ILE A 100 12.71 6.51 8.73
CA ILE A 100 11.79 7.10 7.76
C ILE A 100 10.61 6.15 7.50
N ASP A 101 10.87 4.87 7.26
CA ASP A 101 9.84 3.85 7.05
C ASP A 101 8.91 3.72 8.26
N GLU A 102 9.45 3.72 9.48
CA GLU A 102 8.65 3.69 10.71
C GLU A 102 7.74 4.92 10.83
N LEU A 103 8.25 6.11 10.49
CA LEU A 103 7.45 7.34 10.50
C LEU A 103 6.33 7.31 9.44
N TYR A 104 6.61 6.82 8.23
CA TYR A 104 5.59 6.64 7.20
C TYR A 104 4.51 5.64 7.62
N TYR A 105 4.90 4.54 8.28
CA TYR A 105 3.95 3.56 8.81
C TYR A 105 3.04 4.18 9.89
N ARG A 106 3.64 4.87 10.88
CA ARG A 106 2.90 5.54 11.95
C ARG A 106 1.97 6.64 11.43
N MET A 107 2.43 7.45 10.48
CA MET A 107 1.59 8.47 9.86
C MET A 107 0.35 7.85 9.20
N THR A 108 0.51 6.72 8.52
CA THR A 108 -0.60 6.00 7.88
C THR A 108 -1.59 5.47 8.91
N ASP A 109 -1.10 4.88 10.01
CA ASP A 109 -1.93 4.33 11.09
C ASP A 109 -2.68 5.43 11.87
N GLU A 110 -1.98 6.50 12.27
CA GLU A 110 -2.59 7.64 12.97
C GLU A 110 -3.65 8.37 12.10
N ILE A 111 -3.41 8.49 10.79
CA ILE A 111 -4.39 9.04 9.85
C ILE A 111 -5.60 8.11 9.71
N ALA A 112 -5.39 6.79 9.62
CA ALA A 112 -6.46 5.81 9.52
C ALA A 112 -7.35 5.85 10.77
N ASP A 113 -6.77 5.83 11.96
CA ASP A 113 -7.50 5.92 13.23
C ASP A 113 -8.35 7.20 13.33
N ARG A 114 -7.81 8.34 12.89
CA ARG A 114 -8.58 9.60 12.83
C ARG A 114 -9.76 9.48 11.88
N LEU A 115 -9.55 8.96 10.68
CA LEU A 115 -10.61 8.80 9.68
C LEU A 115 -11.72 7.87 10.17
N TYR A 116 -11.37 6.75 10.82
CA TYR A 116 -12.36 5.86 11.43
C TYR A 116 -13.18 6.57 12.52
N GLY A 117 -12.53 7.34 13.40
CA GLY A 117 -13.24 8.13 14.41
C GLY A 117 -14.17 9.20 13.83
N GLU A 118 -13.78 9.86 12.73
CA GLU A 118 -14.64 10.81 12.01
C GLU A 118 -15.83 10.11 11.34
N ILE A 119 -15.61 8.93 10.75
CA ILE A 119 -16.65 8.10 10.14
C ILE A 119 -17.66 7.63 11.21
N ASP A 120 -17.20 7.14 12.36
CA ASP A 120 -18.06 6.74 13.47
C ASP A 120 -18.95 7.90 13.94
N ALA A 121 -18.36 9.08 14.11
CA ALA A 121 -19.11 10.29 14.49
C ALA A 121 -20.12 10.73 13.42
N LEU A 122 -19.87 10.44 12.14
CA LEU A 122 -20.84 10.66 11.05
C LEU A 122 -21.97 9.63 11.08
N TYR A 123 -21.68 8.36 11.36
CA TYR A 123 -22.71 7.33 11.55
C TYR A 123 -23.63 7.64 12.72
N GLU A 124 -23.10 8.07 13.87
CA GLU A 124 -23.94 8.48 15.01
C GLU A 124 -24.89 9.63 14.65
N LYS A 125 -24.43 10.60 13.85
CA LYS A 125 -25.28 11.69 13.36
C LYS A 125 -26.33 11.19 12.38
N LEU A 126 -25.97 10.25 11.50
CA LEU A 126 -26.91 9.64 10.56
C LEU A 126 -28.01 8.91 11.33
N ASP A 127 -27.66 8.09 12.31
CA ASP A 127 -28.61 7.37 13.18
C ASP A 127 -29.55 8.36 13.87
N SER A 128 -29.01 9.43 14.47
CA SER A 128 -29.83 10.48 15.09
C SER A 128 -30.81 11.13 14.11
N VAL A 129 -30.42 11.34 12.85
CA VAL A 129 -31.29 11.90 11.81
C VAL A 129 -32.36 10.91 11.39
N LEU A 130 -32.02 9.63 11.24
CA LEU A 130 -32.95 8.57 10.90
C LEU A 130 -33.96 8.35 12.01
N ASP A 131 -33.52 8.24 13.27
CA ASP A 131 -34.37 8.08 14.44
C ASP A 131 -35.35 9.24 14.60
N ARG A 132 -34.88 10.47 14.42
CA ARG A 132 -35.75 11.66 14.48
C ARG A 132 -36.87 11.61 13.43
N ASN A 133 -36.59 11.01 12.28
CA ASN A 133 -37.49 10.98 11.14
C ASN A 133 -38.16 9.60 10.94
N ALA A 134 -38.03 8.66 11.88
CA ALA A 134 -38.43 7.27 11.72
C ALA A 134 -39.89 7.12 11.28
N GLU A 135 -40.83 7.82 11.95
CA GLU A 135 -42.26 7.78 11.59
C GLU A 135 -42.56 8.34 10.18
N LEU A 136 -41.74 9.26 9.67
CA LEU A 136 -41.88 9.76 8.31
C LEU A 136 -41.35 8.74 7.30
N TRP A 137 -40.27 8.05 7.62
CA TRP A 137 -39.72 6.97 6.80
C TRP A 137 -40.71 5.80 6.71
N ASP A 138 -41.30 5.37 7.83
CA ASP A 138 -42.33 4.31 7.84
C ASP A 138 -43.52 4.64 6.91
N ARG A 139 -43.93 5.92 6.86
CA ARG A 139 -45.00 6.37 5.97
C ARG A 139 -44.59 6.39 4.51
N VAL A 140 -43.35 6.78 4.22
CA VAL A 140 -42.79 6.77 2.86
C VAL A 140 -42.68 5.34 2.34
N ASP A 141 -42.22 4.41 3.18
CA ASP A 141 -42.12 2.99 2.84
C ASP A 141 -43.52 2.40 2.56
N ALA A 142 -44.51 2.67 3.42
CA ALA A 142 -45.88 2.22 3.19
C ALA A 142 -46.50 2.77 1.89
N GLU A 143 -46.32 4.07 1.59
CA GLU A 143 -46.79 4.64 0.33
C GLU A 143 -46.03 4.09 -0.89
N TYR A 144 -44.76 3.73 -0.74
CA TYR A 144 -43.97 3.13 -1.80
C TYR A 144 -44.45 1.71 -2.10
N ASP A 145 -44.64 0.89 -1.07
CA ASP A 145 -45.18 -0.47 -1.18
C ASP A 145 -46.56 -0.48 -1.84
N GLU A 146 -47.46 0.43 -1.45
CA GLU A 146 -48.78 0.57 -2.10
C GLU A 146 -48.68 0.93 -3.59
N LYS A 147 -47.72 1.78 -3.98
CA LYS A 147 -47.50 2.13 -5.39
C LYS A 147 -46.89 0.98 -6.19
N ILE A 148 -46.05 0.16 -5.58
CA ILE A 148 -45.52 -1.05 -6.21
C ILE A 148 -46.65 -2.07 -6.39
N ALA A 149 -47.41 -2.35 -5.32
CA ALA A 149 -48.53 -3.29 -5.34
C ALA A 149 -49.62 -2.88 -6.35
N ALA A 150 -49.93 -1.58 -6.48
CA ALA A 150 -50.91 -1.09 -7.45
C ALA A 150 -50.47 -1.24 -8.93
N ASN A 151 -49.16 -1.38 -9.17
CA ASN A 151 -48.60 -1.61 -10.51
C ASN A 151 -48.21 -3.07 -10.75
N GLU A 152 -48.38 -3.94 -9.75
CA GLU A 152 -48.12 -5.36 -9.89
C GLU A 152 -49.30 -6.00 -10.65
N PRO A 153 -49.06 -6.69 -11.78
CA PRO A 153 -50.13 -7.32 -12.52
C PRO A 153 -50.73 -8.44 -11.66
N ASP A 154 -52.04 -8.40 -11.44
CA ASP A 154 -52.78 -9.53 -10.85
C ASP A 154 -52.47 -10.79 -11.67
N MET A 155 -51.64 -11.67 -11.11
CA MET A 155 -51.45 -13.02 -11.62
C MET A 155 -52.55 -13.89 -10.99
N PRO A 156 -53.63 -14.22 -11.70
CA PRO A 156 -54.52 -15.27 -11.24
C PRO A 156 -53.72 -16.56 -11.19
N LEU A 157 -53.57 -17.14 -9.99
CA LEU A 157 -53.17 -18.54 -9.87
C LEU A 157 -54.34 -19.39 -10.39
N GLU A 158 -54.36 -19.65 -11.69
CA GLU A 158 -55.11 -20.76 -12.25
C GLU A 158 -54.36 -22.05 -11.88
N LEU A 159 -54.63 -22.57 -10.68
CA LEU A 159 -54.32 -23.96 -10.38
C LEU A 159 -55.30 -24.82 -11.20
N GLU A 160 -54.84 -25.35 -12.33
CA GLU A 160 -55.57 -26.37 -13.06
C GLU A 160 -55.71 -27.62 -12.17
N GLU A 161 -56.91 -28.20 -12.09
CA GLU A 161 -57.24 -29.35 -11.21
C GLU A 161 -56.33 -30.57 -11.44
N ASP A 162 -55.59 -30.64 -12.55
CA ASP A 162 -54.62 -31.69 -12.86
C ASP A 162 -53.35 -31.62 -12.00
N ASP A 163 -52.97 -30.44 -11.47
CA ASP A 163 -51.79 -30.28 -10.60
C ASP A 163 -51.99 -30.93 -9.21
N LEU A 164 -53.25 -31.07 -8.78
CA LEU A 164 -53.63 -31.77 -7.54
C LEU A 164 -53.66 -33.30 -7.70
N ALA A 165 -53.86 -33.82 -8.93
CA ALA A 165 -53.97 -35.25 -9.19
C ALA A 165 -52.63 -35.99 -9.13
N ILE A 166 -51.50 -35.27 -9.15
CA ILE A 166 -50.15 -35.86 -9.04
C ILE A 166 -49.89 -36.36 -7.61
N CYS A 167 -50.56 -35.82 -6.59
CA CYS A 167 -50.35 -36.24 -5.19
C CYS A 167 -51.12 -37.51 -4.77
N GLU A 168 -52.19 -37.92 -5.46
CA GLU A 168 -52.99 -39.09 -5.04
C GLU A 168 -52.56 -40.42 -5.67
N LYS A 169 -51.70 -40.43 -6.70
CA LYS A 169 -51.26 -41.66 -7.37
C LYS A 169 -49.99 -42.30 -6.80
N SER A 170 -49.39 -41.72 -5.75
CA SER A 170 -48.15 -42.24 -5.14
C SER A 170 -48.32 -42.97 -3.80
N ARG A 171 -49.54 -43.41 -3.45
CA ARG A 171 -49.79 -44.22 -2.24
C ARG A 171 -49.92 -45.71 -2.54
#